data_AF-A0A519FYF7-F1
#
_entry.id   AF-A0A519FYF7-F1
#
_cell.length_a   1.000
_cell.length_b   1.000
_cell.length_c   1.000
_cell.angle_alpha   90.00
_cell.angle_beta   90.00
_cell.angle_gamma   90.00
#
_symmetry.space_group_name_H-M   'P 1'
#
loop_
_entity.id
_entity.type
_entity.pdbx_description
1 polymer ?
#
loop_
_entity_poly.entity_id
_entity_poly.type
_entity_poly.pdbx_seq_one_letter_code
_entity_poly.pdbx_strand_id
1 'polypeptide(L)' 'MTGPVVGEDGIARCPWGSAGVLQTYHDTEWGVPVHGETAMFERLCLEGAQAGLSWLTILNKRARY' A
#
# COMPACT_ATOMS: atom_id res chain seq x y z
N MET A 1 -16.92 3.08 -11.98
CA MET A 1 -15.95 2.83 -10.88
C MET A 1 -16.71 2.19 -9.74
N THR A 2 -16.26 1.04 -9.26
CA THR A 2 -16.86 0.39 -8.08
C THR A 2 -16.60 1.28 -6.86
N GLY A 3 -17.64 1.53 -6.06
CA GLY A 3 -17.52 2.28 -4.81
C GLY A 3 -16.63 1.57 -3.77
N PRO A 4 -16.42 2.19 -2.61
CA PRO A 4 -15.66 1.57 -1.53
C PRO A 4 -16.29 0.25 -1.07
N VAL A 5 -15.44 -0.68 -0.63
CA VAL A 5 -15.83 -1.98 -0.06
C VAL A 5 -15.86 -1.84 1.45
N VAL A 6 -16.97 -2.23 2.08
CA VAL A 6 -17.12 -2.20 3.54
C VAL A 6 -16.61 -3.53 4.11
N GLY A 7 -15.61 -3.47 4.98
CA GLY A 7 -15.07 -4.63 5.68
C GLY A 7 -15.97 -5.12 6.82
N GLU A 8 -15.65 -6.27 7.38
CA GLU A 8 -16.34 -6.83 8.57
C GLU A 8 -16.21 -5.94 9.81
N ASP A 9 -15.17 -5.10 9.83
CA ASP A 9 -14.93 -4.06 10.84
C ASP A 9 -15.78 -2.79 10.63
N GLY A 10 -16.63 -2.76 9.60
CA GLY A 10 -17.49 -1.63 9.27
C GLY A 10 -16.77 -0.48 8.56
N ILE A 11 -15.48 -0.61 8.24
CA ILE A 11 -14.70 0.44 7.60
C ILE A 11 -14.80 0.32 6.08
N ALA A 12 -15.17 1.42 5.42
CA ALA A 12 -15.20 1.54 3.97
C ALA A 12 -13.79 1.81 3.41
N ARG A 13 -13.28 0.92 2.55
CA ARG A 13 -11.93 1.02 1.96
C ARG A 13 -11.98 1.09 0.45
N CYS A 14 -10.89 1.58 -0.17
CA CYS A 14 -10.72 1.44 -1.61
C CYS A 14 -10.73 -0.05 -2.00
N PRO A 15 -11.33 -0.43 -3.15
CA PRO A 15 -11.42 -1.84 -3.55
C PRO A 15 -10.08 -2.58 -3.65
N TRP A 16 -8.98 -1.86 -3.94
CA TRP A 16 -7.66 -2.46 -4.02
C TRP A 16 -7.00 -2.73 -2.66
N GLY A 17 -7.49 -2.08 -1.60
CA GLY A 17 -6.94 -2.12 -0.24
C GLY A 17 -7.85 -2.86 0.75
N SER A 18 -8.75 -3.72 0.29
CA SER A 18 -9.75 -4.35 1.17
C SER A 18 -9.39 -5.76 1.63
N ALA A 19 -8.16 -6.24 1.40
CA ALA A 19 -7.76 -7.59 1.79
C ALA A 19 -6.26 -7.75 2.11
N GLY A 20 -5.96 -8.59 3.10
CA GLY A 20 -4.61 -9.07 3.41
C GLY A 20 -3.60 -7.96 3.68
N VAL A 21 -2.37 -8.14 3.19
CA VAL A 21 -1.27 -7.17 3.35
C VAL A 21 -1.62 -5.79 2.76
N LEU A 22 -2.41 -5.76 1.68
CA LEU A 22 -2.85 -4.50 1.07
C LEU A 22 -3.79 -3.70 1.97
N GLN A 23 -4.58 -4.38 2.82
CA GLN A 23 -5.44 -3.71 3.80
C GLN A 23 -4.63 -3.01 4.87
N THR A 24 -3.67 -3.71 5.49
CA THR A 24 -2.80 -3.09 6.51
C THR A 24 -2.04 -1.91 5.93
N TYR A 25 -1.47 -2.07 4.73
CA TYR A 25 -0.77 -0.98 4.04
C TYR A 25 -1.69 0.19 3.70
N HIS A 26 -2.90 -0.09 3.19
CA HIS A 26 -3.90 0.94 2.88
C HIS A 26 -4.26 1.76 4.12
N ASP A 27 -4.50 1.10 5.24
CA ASP A 27 -5.01 1.74 6.46
C ASP A 27 -3.94 2.53 7.22
N THR A 28 -2.68 2.13 7.11
CA THR A 28 -1.61 2.66 7.97
C THR A 28 -0.53 3.43 7.24
N GLU A 29 -0.39 3.25 5.92
CA GLU A 29 0.73 3.82 5.16
C GLU A 29 0.30 4.56 3.88
N TRP A 30 -0.79 4.16 3.23
CA TRP A 30 -1.20 4.77 1.98
C TRP A 30 -1.94 6.10 2.23
N GLY A 31 -1.51 7.16 1.56
CA GLY A 31 -2.06 8.50 1.76
C GLY A 31 -1.63 9.19 3.06
N VAL A 32 -0.85 8.51 3.91
CA VAL A 32 -0.25 9.11 5.10
C VAL A 32 0.99 9.91 4.70
N PRO A 33 1.15 11.18 5.16
CA PRO A 33 2.34 11.97 4.87
C PRO A 33 3.62 11.27 5.34
N VAL A 34 4.60 11.18 4.43
CA VAL A 34 5.93 10.65 4.73
C VAL A 34 6.89 11.82 4.90
N HIS A 35 7.70 11.79 5.97
CA HIS A 35 8.66 12.84 6.29
C HIS A 35 10.08 12.27 6.39
N GLY A 36 11.07 13.06 6.01
CA GLY A 36 12.48 12.68 6.05
C GLY A 36 12.98 12.06 4.74
N GLU A 37 14.22 12.35 4.40
CA GLU A 37 14.84 11.99 3.13
C GLU A 37 14.87 10.47 2.91
N THR A 38 15.34 9.70 3.90
CA THR A 38 15.46 8.24 3.78
C THR A 38 14.11 7.56 3.56
N ALA A 39 13.07 7.97 4.29
CA ALA A 39 11.74 7.38 4.15
C ALA A 39 11.09 7.74 2.80
N MET A 40 11.28 8.98 2.33
CA MET A 40 10.84 9.38 1.00
C MET A 40 11.59 8.63 -0.10
N PHE A 41 12.90 8.46 0.03
CA PHE A 41 13.72 7.72 -0.92
C PHE A 41 13.33 6.24 -0.98
N GLU A 42 13.12 5.59 0.17
CA GLU A 42 12.60 4.22 0.24
C GLU A 42 11.29 4.10 -0.54
N ARG A 43 10.31 4.98 -0.28
CA ARG A 43 9.03 4.94 -0.98
C ARG A 43 9.21 5.12 -2.49
N LEU A 44 10.02 6.08 -2.92
CA LEU A 44 10.31 6.33 -4.33
C LEU A 44 10.94 5.09 -5.01
N CYS A 45 11.90 4.44 -4.36
CA CYS A 45 12.52 3.23 -4.87
C CYS A 45 11.54 2.06 -5.00
N LEU A 46 10.68 1.85 -4.00
CA LEU A 46 9.68 0.78 -4.02
C LEU A 46 8.65 0.99 -5.15
N GLU A 47 8.19 2.22 -5.37
CA GLU A 47 7.31 2.58 -6.49
C GLU A 47 7.98 2.29 -7.85
N GLY A 48 9.26 2.62 -8.01
CA GLY A 48 10.03 2.29 -9.21
C GLY A 48 10.18 0.79 -9.44
N ALA A 49 10.38 0.01 -8.37
CA ALA A 49 10.48 -1.44 -8.43
C ALA A 49 9.16 -2.13 -8.88
N GLN A 50 8.04 -1.42 -8.83
CA GLN A 50 6.73 -1.95 -9.22
C GLN A 50 6.53 -2.09 -10.74
N ALA A 51 7.41 -1.55 -11.60
CA ALA A 51 7.20 -1.55 -13.04
C ALA A 51 6.90 -2.97 -13.61
N GLY A 52 5.67 -3.19 -14.06
CA GLY A 52 5.19 -4.48 -14.59
C GLY A 52 4.76 -5.52 -13.54
N LEU A 53 4.69 -5.14 -12.26
CA LEU A 53 4.32 -6.01 -11.14
C LEU A 53 3.12 -5.45 -10.34
N SER A 54 2.54 -6.29 -9.49
CA SER A 54 1.54 -5.85 -8.51
C SER A 54 2.21 -5.23 -7.28
N TRP A 55 1.58 -4.24 -6.66
CA TRP A 55 2.08 -3.64 -5.41
C TRP A 55 2.22 -4.67 -4.28
N LEU A 56 1.32 -5.66 -4.22
CA LEU A 56 1.42 -6.81 -3.31
C LEU A 56 2.77 -7.55 -3.44
N THR A 57 3.30 -7.68 -4.66
CA THR A 57 4.61 -8.30 -4.90
C THR A 57 5.72 -7.50 -4.24
N ILE A 58 5.66 -6.17 -4.32
CA ILE A 58 6.64 -5.26 -3.72
C ILE A 58 6.54 -5.29 -2.20
N LEU A 59 5.33 -5.17 -1.63
CA LEU A 59 5.12 -5.23 -0.18
C LEU A 59 5.62 -6.55 0.43
N ASN A 60 5.36 -7.69 -0.22
CA ASN A 60 5.86 -8.99 0.24
C ASN A 60 7.39 -9.13 0.17
N LYS A 61 8.07 -8.33 -0.65
CA LYS A 61 9.53 -8.33 -0.80
C LYS A 61 10.21 -7.19 -0.04
N ARG A 62 9.47 -6.19 0.47
CA ARG A 62 9.99 -4.97 1.11
C ARG A 62 11.09 -5.23 2.14
N ALA A 63 10.90 -6.20 3.02
CA ALA A 63 11.87 -6.54 4.08
C ALA A 63 13.20 -7.15 3.56
N ARG A 64 13.33 -7.39 2.25
CA ARG A 64 14.52 -7.97 1.59
C ARG A 64 15.18 -7.01 0.60
N TYR A 65 14.64 -5.80 0.42
CA TYR A 65 15.33 -4.71 -0.28
C TYR A 65 16.40 -4.12 0.64
#